data_AF-A0A6I1EK99-F1
#
_entry.id   AF-A0A6I1EK99-F1
#
_cell.length_a   1.000
_cell.length_b   1.000
_cell.length_c   1.000
_cell.angle_alpha   90.00
_cell.angle_beta   90.00
_cell.angle_gamma   90.00
#
_symmetry.space_group_name_H-M   'P 1'
#
loop_
_entity.id
_entity.type
_entity.pdbx_description
1 polymer ?
#
loop_
_entity_poly.entity_id
_entity_poly.type
_entity_poly.pdbx_seq_one_letter_code
_entity_poly.pdbx_strand_id
1 'polypeptide(L)'
;MAAALCAALPGATLLLSGCASTPVASAVPASEAPQKNKKPEPVLMPMPTIDAFKGAGIFYFDDNVRTQLFIKDNIAVNGRYAVQENFPLGSRHGFTWGGGAAAILRNGSPLDAQRPLFLTQGNKGRVVIQFEGGGRKPLALQVKLVAYSLEGLPIGPYLVTRQNTATPSGYVIANRYVFPKGAVGYRAMLMIDEDEVLVPTKTAFTGSDSIENFSKRFTRDIPYCLRYIPTRRSEPVGMRFAQPITKQTKRVKGKLQEVAQSGEAQLMSVKKGTLFCQQEGKSQLSNARWDLRYINGTRVLSLTFPDEVRSADFGILNQHRDALRLAFAEELSTERRKTVKKVRPGVVWLGGKEILDAQWRFNEVAADAISDAIARTKDLRKDWEAQNGKKK
;
A
#
# COMPACT_ATOMS: atom_id res chain seq x y z
N MET A 1 -19.37 -37.31 57.56
CA MET A 1 -19.50 -35.83 57.52
C MET A 1 -18.54 -35.33 56.44
N ALA A 2 -19.04 -35.17 55.22
CA ALA A 2 -19.61 -33.94 54.64
C ALA A 2 -18.47 -33.03 54.12
N ALA A 3 -18.18 -33.06 52.80
CA ALA A 3 -18.74 -32.18 51.75
C ALA A 3 -18.06 -30.77 51.79
N ALA A 4 -17.69 -30.08 50.71
CA ALA A 4 -18.10 -30.12 49.32
C ALA A 4 -17.05 -29.44 48.40
N LEU A 5 -17.26 -29.61 47.09
CA LEU A 5 -16.61 -28.96 45.96
C LEU A 5 -16.48 -27.43 46.06
N CYS A 6 -15.43 -26.89 45.43
CA CYS A 6 -15.61 -25.76 44.51
C CYS A 6 -14.65 -25.85 43.33
N ALA A 7 -15.22 -26.09 42.15
CA ALA A 7 -14.59 -25.85 40.86
C ALA A 7 -14.87 -24.39 40.45
N ALA A 8 -13.86 -23.71 39.88
CA ALA A 8 -14.10 -22.60 38.97
C ALA A 8 -12.92 -22.44 37.99
N LEU A 9 -13.28 -22.36 36.72
CA LEU A 9 -12.46 -22.34 35.51
C LEU A 9 -11.57 -21.09 35.34
N PRO A 10 -10.53 -21.16 34.50
CA PRO A 10 -9.56 -20.08 34.26
C PRO A 10 -10.12 -19.05 33.27
N GLY A 11 -10.36 -17.83 33.74
CA GLY A 11 -10.76 -16.68 32.92
C GLY A 11 -9.59 -15.75 32.61
N ALA A 12 -8.55 -16.23 31.93
CA ALA A 12 -7.51 -15.36 31.39
C ALA A 12 -8.10 -14.54 30.23
N THR A 13 -8.62 -13.36 30.56
CA THR A 13 -9.11 -12.40 29.56
C THR A 13 -7.89 -11.68 29.00
N LEU A 14 -7.21 -12.32 28.04
CA LEU A 14 -6.21 -11.68 27.20
C LEU A 14 -6.93 -10.70 26.27
N LEU A 15 -7.15 -9.47 26.75
CA LEU A 15 -7.51 -8.32 25.91
C LEU A 15 -6.30 -7.96 25.05
N LEU A 16 -6.12 -8.67 23.94
CA LEU A 16 -5.21 -8.28 22.86
C LEU A 16 -5.85 -7.12 22.08
N SER A 17 -5.85 -5.92 22.67
CA SER A 17 -5.99 -4.66 21.92
C SER A 17 -4.66 -4.33 21.23
N GLY A 18 -4.28 -5.14 20.25
CA GLY A 18 -3.13 -4.90 19.39
C GLY A 18 -3.47 -3.95 18.25
N CYS A 19 -3.73 -2.68 18.55
CA CYS A 19 -3.71 -1.58 17.57
C CYS A 19 -3.13 -0.33 18.23
N ALA A 20 -1.98 -0.51 18.88
CA ALA A 20 -1.06 0.57 19.11
C ALA A 20 -0.31 0.82 17.81
N SER A 21 -0.45 2.04 17.29
CA SER A 21 0.44 2.62 16.30
C SER A 21 1.89 2.31 16.66
N THR A 22 2.57 1.46 15.90
CA THR A 22 4.00 1.67 15.72
C THR A 22 4.10 2.88 14.79
N PRO A 23 4.52 4.05 15.29
CA PRO A 23 5.02 5.05 14.37
C PRO A 23 6.13 4.36 13.59
N VAL A 24 6.05 4.34 12.26
CA VAL A 24 7.28 4.26 11.49
C VAL A 24 8.07 5.46 11.98
N ALA A 25 9.21 5.22 12.65
CA ALA A 25 10.06 6.25 13.18
C ALA A 25 10.19 7.34 12.10
N SER A 26 9.54 8.48 12.34
CA SER A 26 9.72 9.63 11.48
C SER A 26 11.17 10.02 11.65
N ALA A 27 11.88 10.05 10.53
CA ALA A 27 13.13 10.75 10.43
C ALA A 27 12.96 12.12 11.10
N VAL A 28 13.97 12.49 11.87
CA VAL A 28 14.18 13.82 12.43
C VAL A 28 13.67 14.87 11.44
N PRO A 29 12.90 15.89 11.87
CA PRO A 29 12.46 16.94 10.97
C PRO A 29 13.67 17.45 10.20
N ALA A 30 13.56 17.47 8.86
CA ALA A 30 14.57 18.09 8.02
C ALA A 30 14.92 19.44 8.65
N SER A 31 16.15 19.56 9.16
CA SER A 31 16.71 20.87 9.46
C SER A 31 16.59 21.65 8.16
N GLU A 32 16.11 22.87 8.26
CA GLU A 32 15.85 23.77 7.16
C GLU A 32 16.99 23.71 6.14
N ALA A 33 16.74 22.99 5.04
CA ALA A 33 17.58 23.10 3.87
C ALA A 33 17.38 24.53 3.36
N PRO A 34 18.45 25.29 3.12
CA PRO A 34 18.35 26.69 2.73
C PRO A 34 17.49 26.82 1.46
N GLN A 35 16.53 27.74 1.49
CA GLN A 35 15.62 27.98 0.39
C GLN A 35 16.33 28.64 -0.81
N LYS A 36 15.84 28.25 -2.00
CA LYS A 36 15.90 28.94 -3.30
C LYS A 36 17.24 28.91 -4.07
N ASN A 37 17.60 27.73 -4.53
CA ASN A 37 17.75 27.53 -5.97
C ASN A 37 16.69 26.52 -6.39
N LYS A 38 15.92 26.76 -7.47
CA LYS A 38 15.05 25.73 -8.05
C LYS A 38 15.94 24.51 -8.28
N LYS A 39 15.71 23.42 -7.55
CA LYS A 39 16.40 22.16 -7.83
C LYS A 39 16.13 21.86 -9.31
N PRO A 40 17.15 21.58 -10.13
CA PRO A 40 16.93 21.26 -11.53
C PRO A 40 15.92 20.12 -11.60
N GLU A 41 14.81 20.37 -12.30
CA GLU A 41 13.74 19.40 -12.45
C GLU A 41 14.11 18.41 -13.55
N PRO A 42 13.69 17.14 -13.43
CA PRO A 42 13.99 16.14 -14.43
C PRO A 42 13.27 16.49 -15.75
N VAL A 43 13.99 16.35 -16.87
CA VAL A 43 13.50 16.78 -18.20
C VAL A 43 12.70 15.64 -18.83
N LEU A 44 11.45 15.91 -19.24
CA LEU A 44 10.59 14.91 -19.87
C LEU A 44 11.21 14.38 -21.18
N MET A 45 11.16 13.07 -21.39
CA MET A 45 11.63 12.40 -22.61
C MET A 45 10.50 11.61 -23.28
N PRO A 46 10.29 11.75 -24.60
CA PRO A 46 9.36 10.90 -25.32
C PRO A 46 9.93 9.48 -25.42
N MET A 47 9.26 8.52 -24.78
CA MET A 47 9.63 7.10 -24.87
C MET A 47 8.38 6.22 -24.76
N PRO A 48 8.13 5.30 -25.69
CA PRO A 48 7.11 4.29 -25.54
C PRO A 48 7.37 3.41 -24.31
N THR A 49 6.32 3.13 -23.53
CA THR A 49 6.48 2.35 -22.28
C THR A 49 7.12 0.98 -22.51
N ILE A 50 6.79 0.32 -23.63
CA ILE A 50 7.35 -1.00 -23.97
C ILE A 50 8.87 -0.99 -24.13
N ASP A 51 9.44 0.12 -24.59
CA ASP A 51 10.88 0.20 -24.89
C ASP A 51 11.73 0.21 -23.62
N ALA A 52 11.19 0.71 -22.50
CA ALA A 52 11.86 0.66 -21.22
C ALA A 52 12.13 -0.78 -20.74
N PHE A 53 11.32 -1.76 -21.19
CA PHE A 53 11.47 -3.17 -20.79
C PHE A 53 12.39 -3.97 -21.71
N LYS A 54 12.82 -3.40 -22.84
CA LYS A 54 13.73 -4.06 -23.79
C LYS A 54 15.19 -3.93 -23.34
N GLY A 55 16.08 -4.75 -23.92
CA GLY A 55 17.51 -4.72 -23.62
C GLY A 55 17.76 -5.10 -22.15
N ALA A 56 18.48 -4.25 -21.41
CA ALA A 56 18.67 -4.43 -19.97
C ALA A 56 17.37 -4.28 -19.14
N GLY A 57 16.29 -3.79 -19.75
CA GLY A 57 15.02 -3.55 -19.09
C GLY A 57 15.06 -2.41 -18.08
N ILE A 58 14.19 -2.50 -17.08
CA ILE A 58 14.09 -1.49 -16.03
C ILE A 58 14.61 -2.01 -14.70
N PHE A 59 15.15 -1.09 -13.93
CA PHE A 59 15.67 -1.32 -12.60
C PHE A 59 14.86 -0.53 -11.58
N TYR A 60 14.80 -1.02 -10.36
CA TYR A 60 14.26 -0.28 -9.23
C TYR A 60 15.02 -0.66 -7.96
N PHE A 61 14.85 0.19 -6.95
CA PHE A 61 15.56 0.06 -5.67
C PHE A 61 14.58 0.07 -4.51
N ASP A 62 14.50 -1.04 -3.78
CA ASP A 62 13.90 -1.08 -2.45
C ASP A 62 14.99 -0.77 -1.42
N ASP A 63 15.10 0.50 -1.05
CA ASP A 63 16.24 1.04 -0.31
C ASP A 63 17.58 0.78 -1.01
N ASN A 64 18.39 -0.17 -0.52
CA ASN A 64 19.68 -0.54 -1.07
C ASN A 64 19.63 -1.80 -1.96
N VAL A 65 18.45 -2.39 -2.12
CA VAL A 65 18.27 -3.62 -2.89
C VAL A 65 17.91 -3.29 -4.32
N ARG A 66 18.83 -3.58 -5.25
CA ARG A 66 18.60 -3.49 -6.69
C ARG A 66 17.78 -4.68 -7.17
N THR A 67 16.84 -4.43 -8.06
CA THR A 67 16.12 -5.47 -8.78
C THR A 67 15.84 -5.00 -10.19
N GLN A 68 15.61 -5.95 -11.09
CA GLN A 68 15.50 -5.74 -12.53
C GLN A 68 14.32 -6.51 -13.09
N LEU A 69 13.57 -5.90 -14.00
CA LEU A 69 12.52 -6.53 -14.80
C LEU A 69 12.74 -6.22 -16.28
N PHE A 70 12.77 -7.25 -17.11
CA PHE A 70 13.08 -7.14 -18.53
C PHE A 70 12.31 -8.15 -19.38
N ILE A 71 12.18 -7.86 -20.67
CA ILE A 71 11.71 -8.80 -21.68
C ILE A 71 12.86 -9.78 -21.98
N LYS A 72 12.62 -11.07 -21.74
CA LYS A 72 13.66 -12.11 -21.82
C LYS A 72 14.11 -12.35 -23.26
N ASP A 73 13.13 -12.62 -24.11
CA ASP A 73 13.32 -12.85 -25.53
C ASP A 73 12.52 -11.75 -26.24
N ASN A 74 13.16 -10.89 -27.03
CA ASN A 74 12.52 -9.77 -27.74
C ASN A 74 11.52 -10.23 -28.83
N ILE A 75 11.06 -11.48 -28.75
CA ILE A 75 10.11 -12.14 -29.64
C ILE A 75 8.78 -12.22 -28.91
N ALA A 76 7.75 -11.60 -29.48
CA ALA A 76 6.39 -11.77 -28.99
C ALA A 76 5.81 -13.08 -29.54
N VAL A 77 5.32 -13.95 -28.66
CA VAL A 77 4.55 -15.14 -29.03
C VAL A 77 3.09 -14.85 -28.74
N ASN A 78 2.24 -14.89 -29.77
CA ASN A 78 0.81 -14.53 -29.67
C ASN A 78 0.57 -13.14 -29.04
N GLY A 79 1.43 -12.17 -29.40
CA GLY A 79 1.36 -10.80 -28.88
C GLY A 79 1.82 -10.63 -27.43
N ARG A 80 2.46 -11.67 -26.85
CA ARG A 80 2.98 -11.67 -25.47
C ARG A 80 4.49 -11.79 -25.47
N TYR A 81 5.15 -10.87 -24.77
CA TYR A 81 6.57 -10.96 -24.45
C TYR A 81 6.73 -11.72 -23.14
N ALA A 82 7.59 -12.74 -23.11
CA ALA A 82 8.01 -13.35 -21.86
C ALA A 82 8.87 -12.35 -21.08
N VAL A 83 8.59 -12.20 -19.78
CA VAL A 83 9.38 -11.32 -18.91
C VAL A 83 10.04 -12.10 -17.80
N GLN A 84 11.16 -11.56 -17.32
CA GLN A 84 11.90 -12.11 -16.19
C GLN A 84 12.22 -10.99 -15.20
N GLU A 85 12.08 -11.30 -13.91
CA GLU A 85 12.48 -10.42 -12.83
C GLU A 85 13.64 -11.05 -12.06
N ASN A 86 14.75 -10.32 -11.91
CA ASN A 86 15.93 -10.74 -11.15
C ASN A 86 15.91 -10.08 -9.78
N PHE A 87 15.31 -10.72 -8.79
CA PHE A 87 15.11 -10.19 -7.44
C PHE A 87 15.78 -11.08 -6.37
N PRO A 88 16.45 -10.50 -5.35
CA PRO A 88 16.94 -11.30 -4.23
C PRO A 88 15.75 -11.86 -3.43
N LEU A 89 15.91 -13.08 -2.92
CA LEU A 89 14.89 -13.75 -2.12
C LEU A 89 14.43 -12.86 -0.95
N GLY A 90 13.13 -12.68 -0.79
CA GLY A 90 12.53 -11.85 0.27
C GLY A 90 12.44 -10.36 -0.05
N SER A 91 12.96 -9.92 -1.19
CA SER A 91 12.84 -8.52 -1.65
C SER A 91 11.47 -8.25 -2.28
N ARG A 92 11.05 -6.98 -2.29
CA ARG A 92 9.80 -6.57 -2.94
C ARG A 92 9.96 -6.56 -4.46
N HIS A 93 8.93 -6.98 -5.19
CA HIS A 93 8.84 -6.87 -6.65
C HIS A 93 8.72 -5.42 -7.15
N GLY A 94 9.12 -5.19 -8.39
CA GLY A 94 9.32 -3.85 -8.97
C GLY A 94 8.05 -3.19 -9.41
N PHE A 95 7.16 -4.01 -9.93
CA PHE A 95 5.76 -3.69 -9.99
C PHE A 95 5.02 -4.60 -9.04
N THR A 96 4.31 -3.96 -8.12
CA THR A 96 3.31 -4.63 -7.30
C THR A 96 2.06 -3.77 -7.32
N TRP A 97 1.01 -4.30 -6.73
CA TRP A 97 -0.23 -3.60 -6.47
C TRP A 97 0.01 -2.26 -5.77
N GLY A 98 -0.74 -1.25 -6.22
CA GLY A 98 -0.59 0.15 -5.85
C GLY A 98 -0.23 0.45 -4.41
N GLY A 99 0.63 1.46 -4.20
CA GLY A 99 0.95 1.96 -2.86
C GLY A 99 1.67 0.95 -1.96
N GLY A 100 2.34 -0.06 -2.52
CA GLY A 100 3.15 -1.02 -1.76
C GLY A 100 2.34 -2.06 -1.00
N ALA A 101 1.19 -2.47 -1.54
CA ALA A 101 0.39 -3.51 -0.92
C ALA A 101 1.14 -4.86 -0.88
N ALA A 102 0.98 -5.57 0.22
CA ALA A 102 1.62 -6.86 0.48
C ALA A 102 0.88 -8.03 -0.20
N ALA A 103 -0.43 -7.88 -0.41
CA ALA A 103 -1.27 -8.86 -1.07
C ALA A 103 -2.52 -8.19 -1.66
N ILE A 104 -3.21 -8.92 -2.52
CA ILE A 104 -4.61 -8.67 -2.84
C ILE A 104 -5.49 -9.74 -2.21
N LEU A 105 -6.77 -9.45 -1.98
CA LEU A 105 -7.73 -10.43 -1.48
C LEU A 105 -8.72 -10.86 -2.56
N ARG A 106 -8.72 -12.15 -2.90
CA ARG A 106 -9.73 -12.77 -3.78
C ARG A 106 -10.36 -13.97 -3.08
N ASN A 107 -11.69 -14.04 -3.09
CA ASN A 107 -12.47 -15.02 -2.34
C ASN A 107 -12.11 -15.07 -0.83
N GLY A 108 -11.70 -13.93 -0.27
CA GLY A 108 -11.20 -13.84 1.11
C GLY A 108 -9.77 -14.34 1.30
N SER A 109 -9.11 -14.93 0.32
CA SER A 109 -7.73 -15.42 0.46
C SER A 109 -6.71 -14.36 0.02
N PRO A 110 -5.62 -14.14 0.78
CA PRO A 110 -4.53 -13.29 0.35
C PRO A 110 -3.73 -13.96 -0.76
N LEU A 111 -3.61 -13.28 -1.89
CA LEU A 111 -2.70 -13.63 -2.97
C LEU A 111 -1.51 -12.69 -2.90
N ASP A 112 -0.33 -13.27 -2.68
CA ASP A 112 0.91 -12.52 -2.57
C ASP A 112 1.24 -11.80 -3.87
N ALA A 113 2.10 -10.78 -3.82
CA ALA A 113 2.71 -10.27 -5.04
C ALA A 113 3.40 -11.44 -5.76
N GLN A 114 2.93 -11.76 -6.96
CA GLN A 114 3.37 -12.92 -7.72
C GLN A 114 4.44 -12.51 -8.73
N ARG A 115 5.15 -13.50 -9.26
CA ARG A 115 6.14 -13.30 -10.33
C ARG A 115 5.45 -12.79 -11.61
N PRO A 116 5.99 -11.76 -12.28
CA PRO A 116 5.51 -11.35 -13.60
C PRO A 116 5.86 -12.43 -14.63
N LEU A 117 4.90 -12.79 -15.49
CA LEU A 117 5.04 -13.85 -16.50
C LEU A 117 5.14 -13.29 -17.91
N PHE A 118 4.19 -12.40 -18.25
CA PHE A 118 4.07 -11.86 -19.60
C PHE A 118 3.85 -10.37 -19.58
N LEU A 119 4.28 -9.73 -20.65
CA LEU A 119 3.98 -8.34 -20.94
C LEU A 119 3.35 -8.25 -22.33
N THR A 120 2.22 -7.56 -22.43
CA THR A 120 1.58 -7.26 -23.72
C THR A 120 1.51 -5.75 -23.94
N GLN A 121 1.51 -5.31 -25.19
CA GLN A 121 1.13 -3.94 -25.48
C GLN A 121 -0.36 -3.74 -25.13
N GLY A 122 -0.64 -2.65 -24.43
CA GLY A 122 -1.98 -2.21 -24.12
C GLY A 122 -2.36 -0.96 -24.90
N ASN A 123 -3.52 -0.40 -24.60
CA ASN A 123 -4.00 0.81 -25.26
C ASN A 123 -3.33 2.07 -24.69
N LYS A 124 -3.37 3.18 -25.43
CA LYS A 124 -2.95 4.52 -24.96
C LYS A 124 -1.50 4.57 -24.42
N GLY A 125 -0.60 3.82 -25.06
CA GLY A 125 0.82 3.77 -24.70
C GLY A 125 1.12 3.01 -23.40
N ARG A 126 0.17 2.20 -22.90
CA ARG A 126 0.34 1.31 -21.76
C ARG A 126 0.91 -0.04 -22.19
N VAL A 127 1.50 -0.73 -21.22
CA VAL A 127 1.73 -2.18 -21.29
C VAL A 127 0.88 -2.86 -20.22
N VAL A 128 0.55 -4.12 -20.42
CA VAL A 128 -0.13 -4.94 -19.41
C VAL A 128 0.85 -5.99 -18.92
N ILE A 129 1.17 -5.96 -17.63
CA ILE A 129 1.98 -6.98 -16.97
C ILE A 129 1.02 -8.01 -16.38
N GLN A 130 1.16 -9.26 -16.83
CA GLN A 130 0.43 -10.41 -16.31
C GLN A 130 1.28 -11.14 -15.29
N PHE A 131 0.73 -11.39 -14.12
CA PHE A 131 1.39 -12.09 -13.02
C PHE A 131 0.86 -13.52 -12.87
N GLU A 132 1.71 -14.37 -12.29
CA GLU A 132 1.34 -15.72 -11.86
C GLU A 132 0.20 -15.69 -10.82
N GLY A 133 -0.48 -16.82 -10.57
CA GLY A 133 -1.28 -17.00 -9.35
C GLY A 133 -2.62 -16.25 -9.22
N GLY A 134 -3.29 -15.83 -10.29
CA GLY A 134 -4.57 -15.11 -10.22
C GLY A 134 -5.83 -15.94 -9.91
N GLY A 135 -5.72 -17.23 -9.61
CA GLY A 135 -6.87 -18.15 -9.59
C GLY A 135 -7.48 -18.26 -11.00
N ARG A 136 -8.81 -18.21 -11.12
CA ARG A 136 -9.50 -18.32 -12.44
C ARG A 136 -9.29 -17.12 -13.36
N LYS A 137 -8.86 -15.97 -12.84
CA LYS A 137 -8.65 -14.74 -13.62
C LYS A 137 -7.19 -14.28 -13.48
N PRO A 138 -6.40 -14.20 -14.56
CA PRO A 138 -5.02 -13.72 -14.49
C PRO A 138 -4.95 -12.36 -13.82
N LEU A 139 -3.88 -12.16 -13.06
CA LEU A 139 -3.60 -10.89 -12.41
C LEU A 139 -2.94 -9.96 -13.41
N ALA A 140 -3.59 -8.83 -13.72
CA ALA A 140 -3.15 -7.91 -14.76
C ALA A 140 -2.99 -6.49 -14.20
N LEU A 141 -1.84 -5.88 -14.45
CA LEU A 141 -1.54 -4.50 -14.09
C LEU A 141 -1.22 -3.73 -15.37
N GLN A 142 -1.99 -2.68 -15.65
CA GLN A 142 -1.65 -1.76 -16.71
C GLN A 142 -0.62 -0.75 -16.20
N VAL A 143 0.47 -0.60 -16.95
CA VAL A 143 1.57 0.31 -16.61
C VAL A 143 1.79 1.29 -17.75
N LYS A 144 1.83 2.58 -17.42
CA LYS A 144 2.38 3.62 -18.29
C LYS A 144 3.62 4.19 -17.61
N LEU A 145 4.73 4.19 -18.32
CA LEU A 145 5.97 4.81 -17.88
C LEU A 145 6.11 6.18 -18.54
N VAL A 146 6.41 7.18 -17.72
CA VAL A 146 6.78 8.52 -18.17
C VAL A 146 8.27 8.68 -17.91
N ALA A 147 9.05 8.78 -18.97
CA ALA A 147 10.50 8.85 -18.92
C ALA A 147 11.00 10.29 -18.71
N TYR A 148 12.05 10.44 -17.93
CA TYR A 148 12.74 11.70 -17.71
C TYR A 148 14.25 11.51 -17.76
N SER A 149 14.96 12.45 -18.36
CA SER A 149 16.40 12.55 -18.23
C SER A 149 16.72 12.98 -16.80
N LEU A 150 17.63 12.25 -16.16
CA LEU A 150 18.16 12.55 -14.83
C LEU A 150 19.58 13.09 -14.87
N GLU A 151 20.18 13.25 -16.05
CA GLU A 151 21.57 13.67 -16.22
C GLU A 151 21.91 14.93 -15.41
N GLY A 152 22.98 14.84 -14.61
CA GLY A 152 23.45 15.92 -13.75
C GLY A 152 22.62 16.16 -12.49
N LEU A 153 21.50 15.45 -12.29
CA LEU A 153 20.66 15.59 -11.10
C LEU A 153 21.21 14.77 -9.93
N PRO A 154 21.03 15.23 -8.67
CA PRO A 154 21.46 14.47 -7.50
C PRO A 154 20.69 13.15 -7.37
N ILE A 155 21.38 12.07 -6.98
CA ILE A 155 20.81 10.71 -6.92
C ILE A 155 19.81 10.55 -5.76
N GLY A 156 20.17 11.00 -4.56
CA GLY A 156 19.41 10.73 -3.33
C GLY A 156 17.92 11.11 -3.39
N PRO A 157 17.53 12.27 -3.94
CA PRO A 157 16.13 12.67 -4.08
C PRO A 157 15.24 11.73 -4.92
N TYR A 158 15.83 10.85 -5.73
CA TYR A 158 15.09 9.90 -6.57
C TYR A 158 14.96 8.51 -5.93
N LEU A 159 15.63 8.27 -4.80
CA LEU A 159 15.50 7.06 -4.00
C LEU A 159 14.41 7.27 -2.94
N VAL A 160 13.16 7.07 -3.37
CA VAL A 160 11.97 7.23 -2.53
C VAL A 160 11.14 5.95 -2.51
N THR A 161 10.41 5.77 -1.42
CA THR A 161 9.39 4.73 -1.27
C THR A 161 8.19 5.02 -2.17
N ARG A 162 7.29 4.03 -2.29
CA ARG A 162 6.03 4.18 -3.01
C ARG A 162 5.08 5.21 -2.40
N GLN A 163 5.29 5.59 -1.14
CA GLN A 163 4.56 6.67 -0.45
C GLN A 163 5.27 8.02 -0.58
N ASN A 164 6.28 8.13 -1.44
CA ASN A 164 7.06 9.33 -1.70
C ASN A 164 7.86 9.83 -0.48
N THR A 165 8.35 8.90 0.36
CA THR A 165 9.28 9.22 1.45
C THR A 165 10.69 8.83 1.05
N ALA A 166 11.71 9.60 1.43
CA ALA A 166 13.09 9.21 1.17
C ALA A 166 13.38 7.82 1.77
N THR A 167 14.06 6.95 1.02
CA THR A 167 14.62 5.73 1.61
C THR A 167 15.82 6.10 2.48
N PRO A 168 16.22 5.24 3.43
CA PRO A 168 17.46 5.43 4.16
C PRO A 168 18.69 5.64 3.25
N SER A 169 18.80 4.93 2.13
CA SER A 169 19.85 5.17 1.12
C SER A 169 19.71 6.53 0.46
N GLY A 170 18.49 6.94 0.10
CA GLY A 170 18.22 8.28 -0.44
C GLY A 170 18.62 9.41 0.52
N TYR A 171 18.38 9.22 1.82
CA TYR A 171 18.79 10.16 2.86
C TYR A 171 20.31 10.24 3.00
N VAL A 172 21.00 9.10 3.06
CA VAL A 172 22.46 9.06 3.27
C VAL A 172 23.22 9.57 2.05
N ILE A 173 22.79 9.19 0.84
CA ILE A 173 23.35 9.66 -0.42
C ILE A 173 23.11 11.15 -0.59
N ALA A 174 21.91 11.63 -0.25
CA ALA A 174 21.50 13.03 -0.39
C ALA A 174 21.92 13.61 -1.75
N ASN A 175 22.70 14.69 -1.77
CA ASN A 175 23.18 15.35 -2.98
C ASN A 175 24.66 15.06 -3.28
N ARG A 176 25.26 14.02 -2.67
CA ARG A 176 26.72 13.74 -2.77
C ARG A 176 27.14 13.23 -4.15
N TYR A 177 26.21 12.60 -4.87
CA TYR A 177 26.45 12.00 -6.18
C TYR A 177 25.36 12.43 -7.14
N VAL A 178 25.72 12.54 -8.41
CA VAL A 178 24.84 12.92 -9.50
C VAL A 178 24.74 11.82 -10.53
N PHE A 179 23.63 11.79 -11.25
CA PHE A 179 23.44 10.86 -12.36
C PHE A 179 24.33 11.22 -13.56
N PRO A 180 24.96 10.23 -14.21
CA PRO A 180 25.79 10.45 -15.40
C PRO A 180 24.95 10.70 -16.66
N LYS A 181 25.63 11.02 -17.76
CA LYS A 181 25.01 11.17 -19.08
C LYS A 181 24.25 9.91 -19.51
N GLY A 182 23.05 10.10 -20.04
CA GLY A 182 22.17 8.99 -20.46
C GLY A 182 21.40 8.30 -19.33
N ALA A 183 21.47 8.80 -18.09
CA ALA A 183 20.65 8.33 -17.00
C ALA A 183 19.17 8.71 -17.20
N VAL A 184 18.28 7.71 -17.13
CA VAL A 184 16.84 7.90 -17.30
C VAL A 184 16.09 7.36 -16.10
N GLY A 185 15.16 8.16 -15.60
CA GLY A 185 14.19 7.79 -14.56
C GLY A 185 12.79 7.69 -15.13
N TYR A 186 12.02 6.72 -14.66
CA TYR A 186 10.64 6.49 -15.06
C TYR A 186 9.69 6.66 -13.88
N ARG A 187 8.65 7.47 -14.07
CA ARG A 187 7.48 7.51 -13.20
C ARG A 187 6.43 6.53 -13.73
N ALA A 188 5.87 5.72 -12.84
CA ALA A 188 4.91 4.69 -13.22
C ALA A 188 3.49 5.08 -12.84
N MET A 189 2.63 5.21 -13.85
CA MET A 189 1.18 5.33 -13.70
C MET A 189 0.56 3.95 -13.83
N LEU A 190 0.00 3.45 -12.75
CA LEU A 190 -0.57 2.11 -12.67
C LEU A 190 -2.10 2.18 -12.77
N MET A 191 -2.72 1.16 -13.36
CA MET A 191 -4.18 0.98 -13.43
C MET A 191 -4.53 -0.51 -13.41
N ILE A 192 -5.70 -0.83 -12.86
CA ILE A 192 -6.34 -2.15 -12.93
C ILE A 192 -7.69 -2.02 -13.65
N ASP A 193 -8.15 -3.09 -14.29
CA ASP A 193 -9.39 -3.05 -15.10
C ASP A 193 -10.66 -3.04 -14.23
N GLU A 194 -10.64 -3.81 -13.14
CA GLU A 194 -11.76 -3.99 -12.22
C GLU A 194 -11.33 -3.64 -10.80
N ASP A 195 -12.30 -3.43 -9.92
CA ASP A 195 -12.02 -3.17 -8.50
C ASP A 195 -11.20 -4.31 -7.90
N GLU A 196 -10.14 -3.97 -7.17
CA GLU A 196 -9.33 -4.94 -6.42
C GLU A 196 -9.18 -4.53 -4.96
N VAL A 197 -9.14 -5.53 -4.10
CA VAL A 197 -8.96 -5.35 -2.65
C VAL A 197 -7.49 -5.49 -2.33
N LEU A 198 -6.84 -4.39 -1.96
CA LEU A 198 -5.44 -4.33 -1.59
C LEU A 198 -5.28 -4.46 -0.08
N VAL A 199 -4.31 -5.27 0.34
CA VAL A 199 -3.90 -5.41 1.73
C VAL A 199 -2.52 -4.78 1.91
N PRO A 200 -2.41 -3.61 2.57
CA PRO A 200 -1.13 -2.94 2.78
C PRO A 200 -0.13 -3.76 3.61
N THR A 201 -0.61 -4.55 4.57
CA THR A 201 0.21 -5.39 5.44
C THR A 201 -0.56 -6.63 5.90
N LYS A 202 0.14 -7.76 5.98
CA LYS A 202 -0.43 -9.04 6.47
C LYS A 202 -0.49 -9.14 8.00
N THR A 203 0.10 -8.19 8.73
CA THR A 203 0.18 -8.24 10.20
C THR A 203 -0.92 -7.45 10.91
N ALA A 204 -1.55 -6.48 10.26
CA ALA A 204 -2.57 -5.63 10.90
C ALA A 204 -3.96 -6.26 10.83
N PHE A 205 -4.70 -6.27 11.94
CA PHE A 205 -6.08 -6.78 12.01
C PHE A 205 -6.91 -5.89 12.94
N THR A 206 -8.21 -5.78 12.70
CA THR A 206 -9.11 -4.97 13.55
C THR A 206 -9.46 -5.67 14.88
N GLY A 207 -9.09 -6.94 15.01
CA GLY A 207 -9.45 -7.81 16.14
C GLY A 207 -10.88 -8.32 16.07
N SER A 208 -11.53 -8.21 14.91
CA SER A 208 -12.85 -8.76 14.63
C SER A 208 -12.77 -9.87 13.61
N ASP A 209 -13.66 -10.85 13.71
CA ASP A 209 -13.80 -11.98 12.79
C ASP A 209 -14.83 -11.72 11.68
N SER A 210 -15.73 -10.74 11.84
CA SER A 210 -16.69 -10.32 10.82
C SER A 210 -16.91 -8.80 10.80
N ILE A 211 -17.45 -8.27 9.70
CA ILE A 211 -17.78 -6.84 9.58
C ILE A 211 -18.88 -6.43 10.58
N GLU A 212 -19.79 -7.33 10.93
CA GLU A 212 -20.80 -7.12 11.98
C GLU A 212 -20.12 -6.93 13.34
N ASN A 213 -19.22 -7.83 13.71
CA ASN A 213 -18.50 -7.75 14.98
C ASN A 213 -17.55 -6.54 15.01
N PHE A 214 -16.97 -6.17 13.87
CA PHE A 214 -16.22 -4.93 13.71
C PHE A 214 -17.09 -3.70 13.96
N SER A 215 -18.19 -3.56 13.22
CA SER A 215 -19.08 -2.39 13.37
C SER A 215 -19.67 -2.28 14.78
N LYS A 216 -20.10 -3.40 15.36
CA LYS A 216 -20.61 -3.46 16.74
C LYS A 216 -19.57 -2.98 17.76
N ARG A 217 -18.31 -3.38 17.60
CA ARG A 217 -17.20 -2.97 18.49
C ARG A 217 -16.95 -1.47 18.46
N PHE A 218 -17.09 -0.86 17.28
CA PHE A 218 -16.85 0.57 17.06
C PHE A 218 -18.15 1.35 16.88
N THR A 219 -19.15 1.01 17.69
CA THR A 219 -20.39 1.77 17.89
C THR A 219 -20.31 2.50 19.24
N ARG A 220 -21.07 3.58 19.43
CA ARG A 220 -21.15 4.37 20.69
C ARG A 220 -19.89 5.19 21.00
N ASP A 221 -19.20 4.89 22.09
CA ASP A 221 -18.14 5.74 22.66
C ASP A 221 -16.72 5.34 22.23
N ILE A 222 -16.57 4.22 21.50
CA ILE A 222 -15.26 3.70 21.11
C ILE A 222 -15.06 3.89 19.60
N PRO A 223 -14.27 4.90 19.17
CA PRO A 223 -13.92 5.04 17.77
C PRO A 223 -12.85 4.04 17.33
N TYR A 224 -12.89 3.68 16.05
CA TYR A 224 -11.78 3.04 15.35
C TYR A 224 -10.84 4.11 14.79
N CYS A 225 -9.57 4.09 15.17
CA CYS A 225 -8.58 5.02 14.65
C CYS A 225 -8.16 4.62 13.25
N LEU A 226 -8.34 5.55 12.30
CA LEU A 226 -7.88 5.35 10.95
C LEU A 226 -6.36 5.49 10.90
N ARG A 227 -5.74 4.69 10.02
CA ARG A 227 -4.35 4.91 9.66
C ARG A 227 -4.25 6.24 8.94
N TYR A 228 -3.24 7.04 9.25
CA TYR A 228 -2.96 8.31 8.58
C TYR A 228 -1.52 8.35 8.05
N ILE A 229 -1.26 9.24 7.11
CA ILE A 229 0.09 9.56 6.64
C ILE A 229 0.67 10.59 7.62
N PRO A 230 1.76 10.29 8.36
CA PRO A 230 2.31 11.22 9.33
C PRO A 230 2.98 12.41 8.62
N THR A 231 2.44 13.60 8.86
CA THR A 231 2.97 14.89 8.42
C THR A 231 2.81 15.89 9.56
N ARG A 232 3.51 17.03 9.51
CA ARG A 232 3.34 18.12 10.50
C ARG A 232 1.90 18.60 10.62
N ARG A 233 1.11 18.46 9.55
CA ARG A 233 -0.28 18.89 9.50
C ARG A 233 -1.28 17.79 9.81
N SER A 234 -0.88 16.52 9.87
CA SER A 234 -1.83 15.41 9.96
C SER A 234 -2.69 15.52 11.20
N GLU A 235 -3.98 15.27 11.04
CA GLU A 235 -5.00 15.28 12.07
C GLU A 235 -5.62 13.90 12.09
N PRO A 236 -5.21 13.01 13.00
CA PRO A 236 -5.75 11.66 13.07
C PRO A 236 -7.27 11.69 13.19
N VAL A 237 -7.94 10.84 12.42
CA VAL A 237 -9.39 10.70 12.41
C VAL A 237 -9.80 9.36 13.01
N GLY A 238 -10.77 9.42 13.92
CA GLY A 238 -11.52 8.26 14.39
C GLY A 238 -12.83 8.10 13.63
N MET A 239 -13.28 6.86 13.49
CA MET A 239 -14.55 6.49 12.87
C MET A 239 -15.41 5.72 13.86
N ARG A 240 -16.72 5.99 13.90
CA ARG A 240 -17.69 5.16 14.62
C ARG A 240 -18.96 4.95 13.81
N PHE A 241 -19.59 3.79 13.98
CA PHE A 241 -20.90 3.49 13.40
C PHE A 241 -22.00 4.01 14.32
N ALA A 242 -23.07 4.55 13.74
CA ALA A 242 -24.25 4.96 14.50
C ALA A 242 -24.98 3.74 15.09
N GLN A 243 -25.07 2.67 14.29
CA GLN A 243 -25.63 1.39 14.70
C GLN A 243 -24.76 0.26 14.13
N PRO A 244 -24.73 -0.92 14.79
CA PRO A 244 -24.05 -2.08 14.25
C PRO A 244 -24.64 -2.47 12.89
N ILE A 245 -23.78 -2.79 11.93
CA ILE A 245 -24.21 -3.31 10.64
C ILE A 245 -24.78 -4.70 10.84
N THR A 246 -25.94 -4.98 10.26
CA THR A 246 -26.58 -6.29 10.26
C THR A 246 -26.52 -6.90 8.87
N LYS A 247 -26.23 -8.20 8.78
CA LYS A 247 -26.22 -8.90 7.50
C LYS A 247 -27.64 -8.97 6.93
N GLN A 248 -27.84 -8.43 5.74
CA GLN A 248 -29.11 -8.53 5.02
C GLN A 248 -29.01 -9.55 3.89
N THR A 249 -30.00 -10.43 3.77
CA THR A 249 -30.04 -11.46 2.72
C THR A 249 -31.37 -11.46 1.98
N LYS A 250 -31.33 -11.78 0.69
CA LYS A 250 -32.50 -11.94 -0.18
C LYS A 250 -32.41 -13.26 -0.92
N ARG A 251 -33.55 -13.93 -1.14
CA ARG A 251 -33.60 -15.11 -2.01
C ARG A 251 -33.54 -14.68 -3.48
N VAL A 252 -32.57 -15.20 -4.21
CA VAL A 252 -32.40 -15.01 -5.67
C VAL A 252 -32.22 -16.39 -6.30
N LYS A 253 -33.13 -16.76 -7.21
CA LYS A 253 -33.14 -18.09 -7.87
C LYS A 253 -33.00 -19.25 -6.86
N GLY A 254 -33.76 -19.19 -5.76
CA GLY A 254 -33.77 -20.21 -4.71
C GLY A 254 -32.58 -20.21 -3.74
N LYS A 255 -31.53 -19.40 -3.97
CA LYS A 255 -30.37 -19.28 -3.06
C LYS A 255 -30.45 -18.00 -2.24
N LEU A 256 -30.12 -18.08 -0.95
CA LEU A 256 -29.92 -16.90 -0.11
C LEU A 256 -28.64 -16.20 -0.55
N GLN A 257 -28.76 -14.94 -0.95
CA GLN A 257 -27.64 -14.08 -1.31
C GLN A 257 -27.62 -12.86 -0.40
N GLU A 258 -26.42 -12.47 0.03
CA GLU A 258 -26.25 -11.23 0.78
C GLU A 258 -26.49 -10.03 -0.13
N VAL A 259 -27.22 -9.03 0.37
CA VAL A 259 -27.53 -7.81 -0.35
C VAL A 259 -26.43 -6.78 -0.07
N ALA A 260 -26.02 -6.03 -1.09
CA ALA A 260 -25.14 -4.89 -0.90
C ALA A 260 -25.84 -3.84 -0.01
N GLN A 261 -25.09 -3.25 0.92
CA GLN A 261 -25.64 -2.28 1.88
C GLN A 261 -24.80 -1.00 1.85
N SER A 262 -25.38 0.10 2.26
CA SER A 262 -24.67 1.36 2.44
C SER A 262 -25.22 2.12 3.64
N GLY A 263 -24.41 3.02 4.19
CA GLY A 263 -24.82 3.90 5.27
C GLY A 263 -23.72 4.89 5.61
N GLU A 264 -23.77 5.44 6.82
CA GLU A 264 -22.80 6.44 7.28
C GLU A 264 -22.08 5.99 8.54
N ALA A 265 -20.84 6.46 8.67
CA ALA A 265 -20.03 6.39 9.86
C ALA A 265 -19.59 7.80 10.24
N GLN A 266 -19.76 8.16 11.51
CA GLN A 266 -19.36 9.46 12.01
C GLN A 266 -17.83 9.53 12.13
N LEU A 267 -17.28 10.66 11.75
CA LEU A 267 -15.86 10.98 11.84
C LEU A 267 -15.62 11.97 12.98
N MET A 268 -14.54 11.79 13.72
CA MET A 268 -14.17 12.65 14.84
C MET A 268 -12.66 12.80 14.95
N SER A 269 -12.21 13.91 15.54
CA SER A 269 -10.80 14.09 15.88
C SER A 269 -10.40 13.11 16.97
N VAL A 270 -9.18 12.58 16.88
CA VAL A 270 -8.62 11.69 17.90
C VAL A 270 -7.22 12.12 18.31
N LYS A 271 -6.89 11.87 19.58
CA LYS A 271 -5.60 12.28 20.16
C LYS A 271 -4.42 11.67 19.42
N LYS A 272 -3.38 12.48 19.22
CA LYS A 272 -2.08 12.05 18.68
C LYS A 272 -1.27 11.33 19.76
N GLY A 273 -0.49 10.33 19.36
CA GLY A 273 0.51 9.69 20.21
C GLY A 273 -0.04 8.78 21.31
N THR A 274 -1.34 8.48 21.31
CA THR A 274 -1.94 7.54 22.26
C THR A 274 -1.98 6.13 21.69
N LEU A 275 -1.73 5.12 22.54
CA LEU A 275 -1.84 3.70 22.18
C LEU A 275 -3.28 3.30 21.84
N PHE A 276 -4.25 3.98 22.45
CA PHE A 276 -5.68 3.75 22.26
C PHE A 276 -6.31 4.89 21.48
N CYS A 277 -7.34 4.56 20.70
CA CYS A 277 -8.12 5.56 20.01
C CYS A 277 -8.98 6.33 21.01
N GLN A 278 -8.66 7.61 21.20
CA GLN A 278 -9.40 8.49 22.11
C GLN A 278 -9.87 9.71 21.36
N GLN A 279 -11.17 10.01 21.45
CA GLN A 279 -11.73 11.22 20.89
C GLN A 279 -11.06 12.47 21.51
N GLU A 280 -10.77 13.43 20.65
CA GLU A 280 -10.30 14.76 21.02
C GLU A 280 -11.44 15.76 20.85
N GLY A 281 -11.83 16.43 21.93
CA GLY A 281 -13.00 17.32 21.95
C GLY A 281 -14.34 16.59 21.87
N LYS A 282 -15.42 17.36 21.71
CA LYS A 282 -16.81 16.84 21.65
C LYS A 282 -17.41 16.84 20.24
N SER A 283 -16.77 17.47 19.27
CA SER A 283 -17.34 17.72 17.95
C SER A 283 -17.09 16.57 16.97
N GLN A 284 -18.16 16.11 16.33
CA GLN A 284 -18.10 15.37 15.08
C GLN A 284 -17.45 16.26 14.01
N LEU A 285 -16.56 15.68 13.21
CA LEU A 285 -15.93 16.36 12.07
C LEU A 285 -16.88 16.36 10.86
N SER A 286 -17.33 15.18 10.46
CA SER A 286 -18.24 14.95 9.32
C SER A 286 -18.73 13.50 9.34
N ASN A 287 -19.38 13.03 8.26
CA ASN A 287 -19.76 11.64 8.06
C ASN A 287 -19.04 11.05 6.84
N ALA A 288 -18.46 9.86 6.99
CA ALA A 288 -18.02 9.05 5.85
C ALA A 288 -19.17 8.13 5.43
N ARG A 289 -19.41 8.02 4.13
CA ARG A 289 -20.28 6.99 3.58
C ARG A 289 -19.53 5.66 3.58
N TRP A 290 -20.18 4.58 4.01
CA TRP A 290 -19.68 3.23 3.82
C TRP A 290 -20.56 2.46 2.84
N ASP A 291 -19.93 1.58 2.06
CA ASP A 291 -20.57 0.63 1.16
C ASP A 291 -20.04 -0.78 1.46
N LEU A 292 -20.95 -1.72 1.71
CA LEU A 292 -20.68 -3.12 1.99
C LEU A 292 -21.08 -3.96 0.77
N ARG A 293 -20.10 -4.60 0.15
CA ARG A 293 -20.31 -5.44 -1.05
C ARG A 293 -19.25 -6.52 -1.19
N TYR A 294 -19.44 -7.40 -2.15
CA TYR A 294 -18.42 -8.36 -2.57
C TYR A 294 -17.60 -7.80 -3.72
N ILE A 295 -16.27 -7.90 -3.61
CA ILE A 295 -15.30 -7.56 -4.67
C ILE A 295 -14.43 -8.79 -4.88
N ASN A 296 -14.46 -9.37 -6.09
CA ASN A 296 -13.73 -10.60 -6.43
C ASN A 296 -13.91 -11.74 -5.40
N GLY A 297 -15.15 -11.90 -4.90
CA GLY A 297 -15.52 -12.91 -3.90
C GLY A 297 -15.12 -12.59 -2.46
N THR A 298 -14.43 -11.48 -2.21
CA THR A 298 -14.10 -10.99 -0.87
C THR A 298 -15.18 -10.03 -0.38
N ARG A 299 -15.65 -10.19 0.87
CA ARG A 299 -16.62 -9.27 1.49
C ARG A 299 -15.90 -8.05 2.04
N VAL A 300 -16.32 -6.86 1.62
CA VAL A 300 -15.59 -5.61 1.86
C VAL A 300 -16.53 -4.50 2.28
N LEU A 301 -16.15 -3.80 3.36
CA LEU A 301 -16.70 -2.51 3.77
C LEU A 301 -15.75 -1.40 3.32
N SER A 302 -16.09 -0.65 2.27
CA SER A 302 -15.27 0.47 1.77
C SER A 302 -15.85 1.82 2.22
N LEU A 303 -14.98 2.81 2.41
CA LEU A 303 -15.33 4.15 2.88
C LEU A 303 -15.08 5.21 1.81
N THR A 304 -16.04 6.12 1.70
CA THR A 304 -15.96 7.36 0.93
C THR A 304 -16.00 8.53 1.91
N PHE A 305 -14.92 9.31 1.93
CA PHE A 305 -14.77 10.46 2.80
C PHE A 305 -15.19 11.75 2.09
N PRO A 306 -15.85 12.68 2.79
CA PRO A 306 -16.23 13.96 2.22
C PRO A 306 -15.00 14.87 2.06
N ASP A 307 -15.07 15.82 1.13
CA ASP A 307 -13.91 16.56 0.61
C ASP A 307 -13.18 17.40 1.66
N GLU A 308 -13.89 17.85 2.70
CA GLU A 308 -13.33 18.58 3.84
C GLU A 308 -12.35 17.73 4.67
N VAL A 309 -12.47 16.40 4.66
CA VAL A 309 -11.53 15.51 5.35
C VAL A 309 -10.35 15.22 4.43
N ARG A 310 -9.15 15.65 4.82
CA ARG A 310 -7.95 15.51 3.97
C ARG A 310 -7.56 14.03 3.84
N SER A 311 -7.15 13.61 2.65
CA SER A 311 -6.82 12.20 2.39
C SER A 311 -5.68 11.64 3.24
N ALA A 312 -4.71 12.51 3.57
CA ALA A 312 -3.60 12.14 4.45
C ALA A 312 -4.08 11.71 5.84
N ASP A 313 -5.20 12.25 6.33
CA ASP A 313 -5.75 11.98 7.66
C ASP A 313 -6.42 10.60 7.77
N PHE A 314 -6.73 9.98 6.62
CA PHE A 314 -7.19 8.58 6.52
C PHE A 314 -6.25 7.69 5.70
N GLY A 315 -4.99 8.11 5.54
CA GLY A 315 -3.91 7.22 5.10
C GLY A 315 -3.77 7.08 3.58
N ILE A 316 -4.43 7.94 2.80
CA ILE A 316 -4.39 7.93 1.33
C ILE A 316 -3.69 9.20 0.84
N LEU A 317 -2.77 9.06 -0.11
CA LEU A 317 -2.15 10.22 -0.75
C LEU A 317 -3.22 11.03 -1.48
N ASN A 318 -3.16 12.37 -1.38
CA ASN A 318 -4.18 13.25 -1.96
C ASN A 318 -4.42 12.96 -3.46
N GLN A 319 -3.34 12.74 -4.22
CA GLN A 319 -3.40 12.42 -5.64
C GLN A 319 -4.08 11.07 -5.97
N HIS A 320 -4.34 10.22 -4.97
CA HIS A 320 -4.99 8.91 -5.11
C HIS A 320 -6.41 8.89 -4.52
N ARG A 321 -6.93 10.01 -4.02
CA ARG A 321 -8.25 10.10 -3.36
C ARG A 321 -9.38 9.51 -4.20
N ASP A 322 -9.34 9.73 -5.51
CA ASP A 322 -10.40 9.30 -6.45
C ASP A 322 -10.18 7.87 -6.99
N ALA A 323 -9.02 7.28 -6.73
CA ALA A 323 -8.66 5.95 -7.20
C ALA A 323 -8.68 4.90 -6.09
N LEU A 324 -8.47 5.32 -4.84
CA LEU A 324 -8.33 4.45 -3.67
C LEU A 324 -9.39 4.79 -2.62
N ARG A 325 -10.06 3.76 -2.10
CA ARG A 325 -11.01 3.86 -0.97
C ARG A 325 -10.46 3.08 0.21
N LEU A 326 -10.39 3.69 1.39
CA LEU A 326 -10.07 2.95 2.61
C LEU A 326 -11.12 1.85 2.81
N ALA A 327 -10.72 0.67 3.25
CA ALA A 327 -11.62 -0.46 3.37
C ALA A 327 -11.29 -1.39 4.53
N PHE A 328 -12.26 -2.24 4.88
CA PHE A 328 -12.13 -3.35 5.79
C PHE A 328 -12.62 -4.61 5.08
N ALA A 329 -11.76 -5.61 4.94
CA ALA A 329 -12.05 -6.81 4.19
C ALA A 329 -12.04 -8.05 5.09
N GLU A 330 -12.98 -8.96 4.86
CA GLU A 330 -12.97 -10.28 5.50
C GLU A 330 -11.96 -11.19 4.79
N GLU A 331 -10.88 -11.49 5.50
CA GLU A 331 -9.85 -12.44 5.10
C GLU A 331 -10.09 -13.81 5.75
N LEU A 332 -9.92 -14.87 4.97
CA LEU A 332 -9.83 -16.24 5.41
C LEU A 332 -8.35 -16.59 5.58
N SER A 333 -7.96 -16.97 6.79
CA SER A 333 -6.62 -17.43 7.12
C SER A 333 -6.68 -18.86 7.65
N THR A 334 -5.62 -19.64 7.45
CA THR A 334 -5.48 -20.97 8.03
C THR A 334 -4.57 -20.90 9.25
N GLU A 335 -5.14 -21.12 10.43
CA GLU A 335 -4.42 -21.12 11.70
C GLU A 335 -4.59 -22.46 12.39
N ARG A 336 -3.46 -23.10 12.74
CA ARG A 336 -3.46 -24.42 13.40
C ARG A 336 -4.39 -25.43 12.72
N ARG A 337 -4.36 -25.47 11.38
CA ARG A 337 -5.21 -26.31 10.49
C ARG A 337 -6.71 -26.00 10.53
N LYS A 338 -7.13 -24.87 11.10
CA LYS A 338 -8.51 -24.37 11.06
C LYS A 338 -8.58 -23.12 10.21
N THR A 339 -9.62 -23.03 9.39
CA THR A 339 -9.95 -21.79 8.69
C THR A 339 -10.57 -20.82 9.70
N VAL A 340 -9.92 -19.67 9.87
CA VAL A 340 -10.39 -18.56 10.69
C VAL A 340 -10.68 -17.38 9.80
N LYS A 341 -11.70 -16.60 10.18
CA LYS A 341 -12.04 -15.36 9.50
C LYS A 341 -11.51 -14.17 10.31
N LYS A 342 -10.97 -13.18 9.63
CA LYS A 342 -10.47 -11.93 10.24
C LYS A 342 -10.88 -10.74 9.40
N VAL A 343 -11.24 -9.64 10.04
CA VAL A 343 -11.40 -8.35 9.38
C VAL A 343 -10.07 -7.62 9.38
N ARG A 344 -9.63 -7.27 8.17
CA ARG A 344 -8.35 -6.62 7.92
C ARG A 344 -8.53 -5.22 7.37
N PRO A 345 -7.78 -4.22 7.86
CA PRO A 345 -7.67 -2.93 7.19
C PRO A 345 -7.03 -3.09 5.81
N GLY A 346 -7.68 -2.54 4.80
CA GLY A 346 -7.27 -2.61 3.41
C GLY A 346 -7.62 -1.34 2.64
N VAL A 347 -7.47 -1.41 1.34
CA VAL A 347 -7.83 -0.34 0.40
C VAL A 347 -8.49 -1.00 -0.81
N VAL A 348 -9.62 -0.47 -1.27
CA VAL A 348 -10.15 -0.81 -2.60
C VAL A 348 -9.51 0.11 -3.61
N TRP A 349 -8.81 -0.47 -4.58
CA TRP A 349 -8.43 0.24 -5.78
C TRP A 349 -9.56 0.11 -6.79
N LEU A 350 -10.11 1.25 -7.22
CA LEU A 350 -11.20 1.32 -8.17
C LEU A 350 -10.72 1.00 -9.58
N GLY A 351 -11.46 0.13 -10.28
CA GLY A 351 -11.21 -0.24 -11.67
C GLY A 351 -11.22 0.98 -12.59
N GLY A 352 -10.30 0.99 -13.57
CA GLY A 352 -10.15 2.07 -14.53
C GLY A 352 -9.58 3.38 -13.95
N LYS A 353 -9.25 3.43 -12.65
CA LYS A 353 -8.64 4.61 -12.02
C LYS A 353 -7.14 4.46 -11.90
N GLU A 354 -6.43 5.52 -12.28
CA GLU A 354 -4.98 5.54 -12.26
C GLU A 354 -4.44 5.96 -10.90
N ILE A 355 -3.29 5.39 -10.53
CA ILE A 355 -2.49 5.85 -9.39
C ILE A 355 -1.05 6.08 -9.85
N LEU A 356 -0.38 7.03 -9.21
CA LEU A 356 1.05 7.24 -9.38
C LEU A 356 1.81 6.40 -8.36
N ASP A 357 2.63 5.47 -8.84
CA ASP A 357 3.63 4.86 -7.98
C ASP A 357 4.82 5.83 -7.84
N ALA A 358 4.99 6.38 -6.64
CA ALA A 358 6.00 7.39 -6.38
C ALA A 358 7.43 6.86 -6.42
N GLN A 359 7.64 5.54 -6.34
CA GLN A 359 8.98 4.97 -6.47
C GLN A 359 9.46 5.11 -7.92
N TRP A 360 10.69 5.57 -8.11
CA TRP A 360 11.27 5.67 -9.45
C TRP A 360 11.72 4.31 -9.96
N ARG A 361 11.62 4.12 -11.27
CA ARG A 361 12.30 3.05 -12.01
C ARG A 361 13.41 3.71 -12.83
N PHE A 362 14.41 2.94 -13.22
CA PHE A 362 15.64 3.47 -13.82
C PHE A 362 16.07 2.62 -15.00
N ASN A 363 16.75 3.22 -15.97
CA ASN A 363 17.53 2.45 -16.93
C ASN A 363 18.83 1.92 -16.27
N GLU A 364 19.58 1.10 -16.99
CA GLU A 364 20.83 0.50 -16.50
C GLU A 364 21.84 1.57 -16.05
N VAL A 365 22.08 2.59 -16.87
CA VAL A 365 23.01 3.69 -16.58
C VAL A 365 22.70 4.39 -15.26
N ALA A 366 21.44 4.72 -15.02
CA ALA A 366 21.02 5.32 -13.75
C ALA A 366 21.12 4.32 -12.58
N ALA A 367 20.81 3.04 -12.82
CA ALA A 367 20.87 2.01 -11.80
C ALA A 367 22.30 1.71 -11.34
N ASP A 368 23.27 1.67 -12.25
CA ASP A 368 24.68 1.47 -11.92
C ASP A 368 25.22 2.63 -11.08
N ALA A 369 24.89 3.87 -11.46
CA ALA A 369 25.24 5.05 -10.68
C ALA A 369 24.65 5.03 -9.26
N ILE A 370 23.42 4.54 -9.10
CA ILE A 370 22.79 4.34 -7.78
C ILE A 370 23.54 3.27 -6.98
N SER A 371 23.82 2.11 -7.59
CA SER A 371 24.57 1.03 -6.95
C SER A 371 25.95 1.49 -6.46
N ASP A 372 26.67 2.26 -7.27
CA ASP A 372 27.96 2.85 -6.92
C ASP A 372 27.84 3.84 -5.76
N ALA A 373 26.83 4.72 -5.79
CA ALA A 373 26.58 5.67 -4.71
C ALA A 373 26.24 4.96 -3.39
N ILE A 374 25.46 3.88 -3.43
CA ILE A 374 25.15 3.04 -2.27
C ILE A 374 26.44 2.40 -1.72
N ALA A 375 27.27 1.82 -2.60
CA ALA A 375 28.52 1.20 -2.18
C ALA A 375 29.48 2.20 -1.51
N ARG A 376 29.63 3.40 -2.10
CA ARG A 376 30.51 4.47 -1.57
C ARG A 376 29.99 5.10 -0.28
N THR A 377 28.72 4.90 0.06
CA THR A 377 28.10 5.46 1.29
C THR A 377 27.83 4.41 2.36
N LYS A 378 28.35 3.20 2.20
CA LYS A 378 28.10 2.06 3.11
C LYS A 378 28.45 2.36 4.57
N ASP A 379 29.57 3.04 4.84
CA ASP A 379 29.98 3.37 6.20
C ASP A 379 29.08 4.45 6.82
N LEU A 380 28.77 5.50 6.07
CA LEU A 380 27.80 6.53 6.48
C LEU A 380 26.42 5.92 6.77
N ARG A 381 26.04 4.91 6.00
CA ARG A 381 24.80 4.17 6.20
C ARG A 381 24.83 3.39 7.51
N LYS A 382 25.93 2.70 7.81
CA LYS A 382 26.11 1.95 9.06
C LYS A 382 26.00 2.88 10.28
N ASP A 383 26.61 4.05 10.22
CA ASP A 383 26.54 5.06 11.29
C ASP A 383 25.12 5.59 11.47
N TRP A 384 24.43 5.89 10.37
CA TRP A 384 23.03 6.31 10.38
C TRP A 384 22.13 5.24 11.02
N GLU A 385 22.33 3.96 10.69
CA GLU A 385 21.59 2.84 11.27
C GLU A 385 21.88 2.66 12.76
N ALA A 386 23.12 2.86 13.21
CA ALA A 386 23.46 2.79 14.63
C ALA A 386 22.74 3.87 15.46
N GLN A 387 22.55 5.06 14.88
CA GLN A 387 21.87 6.19 15.51
C GLN A 387 20.33 6.08 15.46
N ASN A 388 19.79 5.55 14.37
CA ASN A 388 18.34 5.54 14.12
C ASN A 388 17.67 4.17 14.33
N GLY A 389 18.43 3.08 14.30
CA GLY A 389 17.94 1.70 14.41
C GLY A 389 17.64 1.22 15.84
N LYS A 390 18.10 1.96 16.87
CA LYS A 390 17.79 1.68 18.29
C LYS A 390 16.40 2.14 18.74
N LYS A 391 15.61 2.76 17.86
CA LYS A 391 14.21 3.12 18.10
C LYS A 391 13.30 2.08 17.43
N LYS A 392 13.19 0.88 18.02
CA LYS A 392 12.15 -0.09 17.66
C LYS A 392 11.21 -0.32 18.82
#